data_AF-A0A539EF14-F1
#
_entry.id   AF-A0A539EF14-F1
#
_cell.length_a   1.000
_cell.length_b   1.000
_cell.length_c   1.000
_cell.angle_alpha   90.00
_cell.angle_beta   90.00
_cell.angle_gamma   90.00
#
_symmetry.space_group_name_H-M   'P 1'
#
loop_
_entity.id
_entity.type
_entity.pdbx_description
1 polymer ?
#
loop_
_entity_poly.entity_id
_entity_poly.type
_entity_poly.pdbx_seq_one_letter_code
_entity_poly.pdbx_strand_id
1 'polypeptide(L)'
;MTDIVTKERLQLYYWWHGSNFGDELNPWLWPQFIPDIVDSENFYATKASASRPLFVGIGTLLNERLPANPKIIFGSGVGYGSPQIDAKWHTYFVRGPLSAEALGLDQSYAITDPAILLRALKLPAV
;
A
#
# COMPACT_ATOMS: atom_id res chain seq x y z
N MET A 1 -20.82 3.46 -6.22
CA MET A 1 -19.37 3.61 -6.10
C MET A 1 -19.12 5.03 -5.65
N THR A 2 -19.34 5.29 -4.37
CA THR A 2 -19.40 6.64 -3.82
C THR A 2 -18.95 6.55 -2.35
N ASP A 3 -18.03 7.43 -1.95
CA ASP A 3 -17.75 7.83 -0.57
C ASP A 3 -16.86 6.97 0.34
N ILE A 4 -15.74 6.42 -0.16
CA ILE A 4 -14.60 6.09 0.75
C ILE A 4 -13.66 7.31 0.94
N VAL A 5 -13.71 8.30 0.05
CA VAL A 5 -12.71 9.39 -0.01
C VAL A 5 -13.19 10.70 0.66
N THR A 6 -14.45 10.81 1.08
CA THR A 6 -15.04 12.15 1.29
C THR A 6 -14.91 12.80 2.67
N LYS A 7 -14.23 12.21 3.68
CA LYS A 7 -13.90 12.97 4.92
C LYS A 7 -12.60 12.64 5.67
N GLU A 8 -11.97 11.48 5.47
CA GLU A 8 -10.76 11.12 6.22
C GLU A 8 -9.66 10.57 5.29
N ARG A 9 -8.43 11.04 5.49
CA ARG A 9 -7.25 10.55 4.76
C ARG A 9 -6.99 9.07 5.07
N LEU A 10 -6.49 8.31 4.10
CA LEU A 10 -6.10 6.92 4.24
C LEU A 10 -4.84 6.79 5.11
N GLN A 11 -4.76 5.76 5.94
CA GLN A 11 -3.57 5.48 6.73
C GLN A 11 -2.56 4.67 5.91
N LEU A 12 -1.31 5.13 5.79
CA LEU A 12 -0.26 4.37 5.12
C LEU A 12 0.07 3.09 5.91
N TYR A 13 -0.04 1.93 5.28
CA TYR A 13 0.36 0.65 5.88
C TYR A 13 1.66 0.16 5.24
N TYR A 14 2.72 0.02 6.04
CA TYR A 14 4.02 -0.50 5.61
C TYR A 14 4.77 -1.14 6.78
N TRP A 15 5.80 -1.93 6.46
CA TRP A 15 6.64 -2.59 7.45
C TRP A 15 7.73 -1.64 7.98
N TRP A 16 7.87 -1.54 9.32
CA TRP A 16 8.83 -0.62 9.97
C TRP A 16 9.87 -1.32 10.86
N HIS A 17 9.73 -2.61 11.14
CA HIS A 17 10.69 -3.29 12.04
C HIS A 17 12.02 -3.56 11.32
N GLY A 18 13.04 -2.74 11.64
CA GLY A 18 14.44 -2.97 11.26
C GLY A 18 14.98 -2.11 10.11
N SER A 19 14.36 -0.97 9.80
CA SER A 19 14.76 -0.04 8.74
C SER A 19 14.99 -0.69 7.38
N ASN A 20 13.91 -1.26 6.82
CA ASN A 20 13.90 -1.61 5.41
C ASN A 20 13.74 -0.34 4.59
N PHE A 21 14.83 0.11 3.96
CA PHE A 21 14.84 1.27 3.07
C PHE A 21 13.68 1.27 2.07
N GLY A 22 13.38 0.11 1.46
CA GLY A 22 12.31 -0.01 0.47
C GLY A 22 10.92 0.28 1.05
N ASP A 23 10.63 -0.23 2.25
CA ASP A 23 9.34 0.02 2.91
C ASP A 23 9.25 1.44 3.48
N GLU A 24 10.38 2.00 3.95
CA GLU A 24 10.52 3.38 4.42
C GLU A 24 10.32 4.42 3.31
N LEU A 25 10.33 4.01 2.04
CA LEU A 25 9.93 4.89 0.94
C LEU A 25 8.45 5.28 1.01
N ASN A 26 7.56 4.46 1.58
CA ASN A 26 6.13 4.77 1.62
C ASN A 26 5.80 6.13 2.27
N PRO A 27 6.23 6.43 3.52
CA PRO A 27 5.95 7.71 4.16
C PRO A 27 6.61 8.91 3.46
N TRP A 28 7.67 8.71 2.68
CA TRP A 28 8.32 9.78 1.92
C TRP A 28 7.69 9.99 0.53
N LEU A 29 7.37 8.91 -0.19
CA LEU A 29 6.94 8.92 -1.59
C LEU A 29 5.49 9.39 -1.73
N TRP A 30 4.56 8.79 -1.00
CA TRP A 30 3.12 9.00 -1.25
C TRP A 30 2.64 10.43 -0.97
N PRO A 31 3.13 11.13 0.06
CA PRO A 31 2.80 12.55 0.26
C PRO A 31 3.23 13.47 -0.89
N GLN A 32 4.18 13.05 -1.73
CA GLN A 32 4.62 13.85 -2.88
C GLN A 32 3.62 13.79 -4.05
N PHE A 33 2.86 12.69 -4.18
CA PHE A 33 1.93 12.47 -5.28
C PHE A 33 0.47 12.68 -4.88
N ILE A 34 0.09 12.29 -3.66
CA ILE A 34 -1.30 12.26 -3.19
C ILE A 34 -1.43 12.81 -1.75
N PRO A 35 -0.91 14.02 -1.45
CA PRO A 35 -0.83 14.58 -0.09
C PRO A 35 -2.19 14.72 0.61
N ASP A 36 -3.26 14.90 -0.15
CA ASP A 36 -4.61 15.06 0.38
C ASP A 36 -5.36 13.75 0.59
N ILE A 37 -4.78 12.64 0.12
CA ILE A 37 -5.38 11.31 0.21
C ILE A 37 -4.74 10.50 1.34
N VAL A 38 -3.42 10.60 1.54
CA VAL A 38 -2.70 9.78 2.54
C VAL A 38 -2.29 10.58 3.77
N ASP A 39 -2.35 9.92 4.92
CA ASP A 39 -1.82 10.39 6.19
C ASP A 39 -0.47 9.70 6.44
N SER A 40 0.62 10.47 6.35
CA SER A 40 2.00 9.99 6.57
C SER A 40 2.49 10.15 8.00
N GLU A 41 1.76 10.86 8.86
CA GLU A 41 2.20 11.14 10.23
C GLU A 41 1.93 9.94 11.16
N ASN A 42 1.02 9.05 10.75
CA ASN A 42 0.52 7.98 11.60
C ASN A 42 0.55 6.63 10.88
N PHE A 43 1.65 5.87 10.94
CA PHE A 43 1.51 4.42 11.12
C PHE A 43 2.78 3.63 11.40
N TYR A 44 2.71 2.87 12.49
CA TYR A 44 3.42 1.61 12.65
C TYR A 44 2.35 0.51 12.57
N ALA A 45 2.66 -0.65 12.00
CA ALA A 45 1.74 -1.80 11.88
C ALA A 45 1.00 -2.17 13.19
N THR A 46 1.51 -1.72 14.35
CA THR A 46 0.98 -1.90 15.70
C THR A 46 -0.03 -0.84 16.16
N LYS A 47 -0.29 0.23 15.40
CA LYS A 47 -1.21 1.33 15.75
C LYS A 47 -2.27 1.61 14.69
N ALA A 48 -2.73 0.57 14.00
CA ALA A 48 -3.95 0.66 13.21
C ALA A 48 -5.10 1.16 14.06
N SER A 49 -5.57 2.39 13.79
CA SER A 49 -6.89 2.76 14.27
C SER A 49 -7.86 1.78 13.61
N ALA A 50 -8.56 0.99 14.42
CA ALA A 50 -9.45 -0.07 13.93
C ALA A 50 -10.55 0.45 12.98
N SER A 51 -10.75 1.77 12.89
CA SER A 51 -11.80 2.39 12.09
C SER A 51 -11.35 3.00 10.75
N ARG A 52 -10.06 3.30 10.52
CA ARG A 52 -9.64 4.06 9.33
C ARG A 52 -9.24 3.15 8.16
N PRO A 53 -9.55 3.53 6.91
CA PRO A 53 -9.12 2.78 5.74
C PRO A 53 -7.60 2.88 5.53
N LEU A 54 -7.01 1.82 5.00
CA LEU A 54 -5.57 1.71 4.77
C LEU A 54 -5.21 1.99 3.30
N PHE A 55 -4.01 2.50 3.10
CA PHE A 55 -3.34 2.57 1.81
C PHE A 55 -2.10 1.68 1.86
N VAL A 56 -2.05 0.66 1.00
CA VAL A 56 -0.99 -0.35 0.94
C VAL A 56 -0.20 -0.17 -0.36
N GLY A 57 1.00 0.40 -0.24
CA GLY A 57 1.87 0.77 -1.36
C GLY A 57 3.06 -0.19 -1.55
N ILE A 58 4.27 0.36 -1.49
CA ILE A 58 5.53 -0.37 -1.69
C ILE A 58 5.69 -1.43 -0.60
N GLY A 59 6.32 -2.55 -0.94
CA GLY A 59 6.65 -3.63 -0.01
C GLY A 59 5.95 -4.94 -0.30
N THR A 60 6.44 -6.02 0.29
CA THR A 60 5.85 -7.36 0.18
C THR A 60 4.84 -7.55 1.31
N LEU A 61 3.74 -6.79 1.24
CA LEU A 61 2.81 -6.60 2.36
C LEU A 61 1.55 -7.44 2.25
N LEU A 62 1.29 -8.05 1.09
CA LEU A 62 0.07 -8.79 0.83
C LEU A 62 0.15 -10.19 1.44
N ASN A 63 -0.41 -10.35 2.64
CA ASN A 63 -0.45 -11.60 3.40
C ASN A 63 -1.62 -11.61 4.39
N GLU A 64 -1.79 -12.71 5.12
CA GLU A 64 -2.87 -12.93 6.10
C GLU A 64 -2.81 -12.00 7.33
N ARG A 65 -1.72 -11.27 7.54
CA ARG A 65 -1.55 -10.34 8.67
C ARG A 65 -2.06 -8.93 8.36
N LEU A 66 -2.52 -8.67 7.13
CA LEU A 66 -3.13 -7.40 6.80
C LEU A 66 -4.37 -7.16 7.67
N PRO A 67 -4.52 -5.97 8.29
CA PRO A 67 -5.67 -5.68 9.13
C PRO A 67 -7.01 -5.82 8.38
N ALA A 68 -8.08 -6.13 9.12
CA ALA A 68 -9.44 -6.28 8.57
C ALA A 68 -10.10 -4.95 8.14
N ASN A 69 -9.38 -3.84 8.20
CA ASN A 69 -9.81 -2.52 7.73
C ASN A 69 -10.11 -2.54 6.22
N PRO A 70 -11.01 -1.67 5.72
CA PRO A 70 -11.02 -1.31 4.30
C PRO A 70 -9.64 -0.89 3.84
N LYS A 71 -9.23 -1.33 2.66
CA LYS A 71 -7.87 -1.06 2.18
C LYS A 71 -7.80 -0.89 0.69
N ILE A 72 -6.97 0.05 0.27
CA ILE A 72 -6.58 0.24 -1.12
C ILE A 72 -5.22 -0.42 -1.33
N ILE A 73 -5.14 -1.30 -2.33
CA ILE A 73 -3.88 -1.92 -2.76
C ILE A 73 -3.41 -1.20 -4.02
N PHE A 74 -2.19 -0.67 -3.96
CA PHE A 74 -1.61 0.16 -5.01
C PHE A 74 -0.14 -0.22 -5.25
N GLY A 75 0.07 -1.37 -5.88
CA GLY A 75 1.39 -1.85 -6.30
C GLY A 75 2.14 -2.73 -5.30
N SER A 76 1.53 -3.07 -4.17
CA SER A 76 2.12 -4.02 -3.23
C SER A 76 2.21 -5.44 -3.81
N GLY A 77 3.11 -6.25 -3.27
CA GLY A 77 3.35 -7.63 -3.71
C GLY A 77 3.04 -8.67 -2.64
N VAL A 78 2.78 -9.90 -3.11
CA VAL A 78 2.79 -11.12 -2.31
C VAL A 78 4.19 -11.71 -2.31
N GLY A 79 4.61 -12.26 -1.19
CA GLY A 79 5.88 -12.99 -1.10
C GLY A 79 6.09 -13.76 0.20
N TYR A 80 5.22 -13.57 1.18
CA TYR A 80 5.13 -14.40 2.38
C TYR A 80 3.66 -14.65 2.69
N GLY A 81 3.34 -15.85 3.18
CA GLY A 81 1.98 -16.18 3.60
C GLY A 81 0.97 -16.25 2.45
N SER A 82 -0.31 -16.22 2.82
CA SER A 82 -1.43 -16.43 1.90
C SER A 82 -2.49 -15.33 2.11
N PRO A 83 -2.55 -14.30 1.25
CA PRO A 83 -3.50 -13.21 1.42
C PRO A 83 -4.95 -13.73 1.40
N GLN A 84 -5.76 -13.24 2.34
CA GLN A 84 -7.19 -13.54 2.42
C GLN A 84 -7.98 -12.34 1.89
N ILE A 85 -8.34 -12.39 0.61
CA ILE A 85 -9.05 -11.28 -0.04
C ILE A 85 -10.52 -11.32 0.36
N ASP A 86 -11.06 -10.17 0.73
CA ASP A 86 -12.47 -9.97 0.98
C ASP A 86 -12.99 -8.71 0.27
N ALA A 87 -14.28 -8.42 0.42
CA ALA A 87 -14.93 -7.26 -0.21
C ALA A 87 -14.41 -5.90 0.27
N LYS A 88 -13.56 -5.85 1.31
CA LYS A 88 -12.96 -4.62 1.85
C LYS A 88 -11.65 -4.26 1.15
N TRP A 89 -11.14 -5.14 0.30
CA TRP A 89 -9.98 -4.86 -0.54
C TRP A 89 -10.43 -4.16 -1.82
N HIS A 90 -9.78 -3.05 -2.13
CA HIS A 90 -9.89 -2.40 -3.41
C HIS A 90 -8.51 -2.36 -4.07
N THR A 91 -8.30 -3.22 -5.06
CA THR A 91 -7.02 -3.35 -5.76
C THR A 91 -7.03 -2.55 -7.05
N TYR A 92 -6.15 -1.55 -7.17
CA TYR A 92 -5.91 -0.87 -8.44
C TYR A 92 -4.91 -1.63 -9.31
N PHE A 93 -3.80 -2.05 -8.70
CA PHE A 93 -2.80 -2.92 -9.32
C PHE A 93 -1.90 -3.53 -8.24
N VAL A 94 -1.15 -4.55 -8.64
CA VAL A 94 -0.16 -5.25 -7.81
C VAL A 94 1.21 -5.21 -8.48
N ARG A 95 2.25 -5.54 -7.70
CA ARG A 95 3.67 -5.43 -8.12
C ARG A 95 3.97 -6.16 -9.43
N GLY A 96 3.35 -7.30 -9.67
CA GLY A 96 3.64 -8.11 -10.85
C GLY A 96 2.80 -9.38 -10.96
N PRO A 97 3.06 -10.20 -12.00
CA PRO A 97 2.21 -11.33 -12.40
C PRO A 97 1.97 -12.35 -11.29
N LEU A 98 3.01 -12.68 -10.51
CA LEU A 98 2.92 -13.63 -9.40
C LEU A 98 1.99 -13.14 -8.27
N SER A 99 1.96 -11.82 -8.04
CA SER A 99 1.01 -11.25 -7.07
C SER A 99 -0.42 -11.23 -7.61
N ALA A 100 -0.60 -10.99 -8.92
CA ALA A 100 -1.92 -11.04 -9.53
C ALA A 100 -2.49 -12.46 -9.47
N GLU A 101 -1.68 -13.46 -9.80
CA GLU A 101 -2.01 -14.89 -9.69
C GLU A 101 -2.35 -15.28 -8.25
N ALA A 102 -1.51 -14.91 -7.29
CA ALA A 102 -1.74 -15.21 -5.87
C ALA A 102 -3.03 -14.56 -5.33
N LEU A 103 -3.50 -13.46 -5.95
CA LEU A 103 -4.75 -12.82 -5.59
C LEU A 103 -5.95 -13.26 -6.47
N GLY A 104 -5.75 -14.16 -7.43
CA GLY A 104 -6.80 -14.54 -8.38
C GLY A 104 -7.27 -13.38 -9.27
N LEU A 105 -6.41 -12.40 -9.53
CA LEU A 105 -6.70 -11.24 -10.37
C LEU A 105 -6.33 -11.51 -11.83
N ASP A 106 -6.95 -10.75 -12.73
CA ASP A 106 -6.53 -10.71 -14.13
C ASP A 106 -5.09 -10.16 -14.24
N GLN A 107 -4.33 -10.68 -15.21
CA GLN A 107 -2.91 -10.30 -15.39
C GLN A 107 -2.74 -8.82 -15.76
N SER A 108 -3.78 -8.13 -16.23
CA SER A 108 -3.76 -6.67 -16.44
C SER A 108 -3.56 -5.85 -15.16
N TYR A 109 -3.80 -6.44 -13.98
CA TYR A 109 -3.50 -5.81 -12.68
C TYR A 109 -2.01 -5.86 -12.32
N ALA A 110 -1.21 -6.66 -13.03
CA ALA A 110 0.23 -6.72 -12.81
C ALA A 110 0.93 -5.56 -13.55
N ILE A 111 1.19 -4.47 -12.83
CA ILE A 111 1.83 -3.28 -13.40
C ILE A 111 3.30 -3.22 -13.01
N THR A 112 3.63 -2.77 -11.79
CA THR A 112 5.02 -2.67 -11.31
C THR A 112 5.08 -2.32 -9.83
N ASP A 113 6.29 -2.27 -9.25
CA ASP A 113 6.52 -1.71 -7.93
C ASP A 113 6.47 -0.16 -7.97
N PRO A 114 5.71 0.50 -7.08
CA PRO A 114 5.58 1.96 -7.09
C PRO A 114 6.88 2.74 -6.85
N ALA A 115 7.96 2.13 -6.36
CA ALA A 115 9.26 2.78 -6.24
C ALA A 115 9.80 3.29 -7.59
N ILE A 116 9.29 2.79 -8.73
CA ILE A 116 9.58 3.37 -10.05
C ILE A 116 9.24 4.87 -10.13
N LEU A 117 8.28 5.35 -9.34
CA LEU A 117 7.86 6.75 -9.28
C LEU A 117 8.93 7.69 -8.73
N LEU A 118 9.97 7.16 -8.07
CA LEU A 118 11.14 7.95 -7.65
C LEU A 118 11.75 8.74 -8.81
N ARG A 119 11.70 8.19 -10.03
CA ARG A 119 12.20 8.85 -11.24
C ARG A 119 11.49 10.18 -11.54
N ALA A 120 10.25 10.35 -11.07
CA ALA A 120 9.47 11.56 -11.30
C ALA A 120 9.71 12.65 -10.24
N LEU A 121 10.52 12.38 -9.20
CA LEU A 121 10.76 13.29 -8.11
C LEU A 121 12.20 13.82 -8.09
N LYS A 122 12.36 15.02 -7.55
CA LYS A 122 13.68 15.52 -7.16
C LYS A 122 14.08 14.88 -5.84
N LEU A 123 15.14 14.08 -5.86
CA LEU A 123 15.64 13.44 -4.65
C LEU A 123 16.29 14.47 -3.69
N PRO A 124 16.28 14.22 -2.37
CA PRO A 124 17.00 15.05 -1.40
C PRO A 124 18.49 15.11 -1.75
N ALA A 125 19.13 16.24 -1.44
CA ALA A 125 20.59 16.32 -1.50
C ALA A 125 21.19 15.37 -0.44
N VAL A 126 22.31 14.74 -0.79
CA VAL A 126 23.11 13.89 0.10
C VAL A 126 24.14 14.74 0.84
#